data_AF-G4FQG7-F1
#
_entry.id   AF-G4FQG7-F1
#
_cell.length_a   1.000
_cell.length_b   1.000
_cell.length_c   1.000
_cell.angle_alpha   90.00
_cell.angle_beta   90.00
_cell.angle_gamma   90.00
#
_symmetry.space_group_name_H-M   'P 1'
#
loop_
_entity.id
_entity.type
_entity.pdbx_description
1 polymer ?
#
loop_
_entity_poly.entity_id
_entity_poly.type
_entity_poly.pdbx_seq_one_letter_code
_entity_poly.pdbx_strand_id
1 'polypeptide(L)'
;MSRADVRLDWQRSDRLGISEAIWGLHKTVDQIVAILEAFAARDQPALVTRVDEAKAQAVLKRCNTTLVRFEARARCLTSGMPPALRPELGTVTVLSGGTSDLPVAAEAQLALQWHGIQAELLLDVGVAGLHRLLDQLPKLQQSSVLIACAGMEGALPTVLAGLLPQPVIGVPVSVGYGVSAGGRAALDGMLASCAPGLAVVNIDNGYGAAMAALRILQRRA
;
A
#
# COMPACT_ATOMS: atom_id res chain seq x y z
N MET A 1 -24.75 11.81 14.84
CA MET A 1 -24.88 10.77 13.80
C MET A 1 -24.84 9.43 14.50
N SER A 2 -25.81 8.55 14.25
CA SER A 2 -25.89 7.27 14.98
C SER A 2 -24.85 6.28 14.46
N ARG A 3 -24.48 5.29 15.28
CA ARG A 3 -23.59 4.15 14.98
C ARG A 3 -24.00 3.32 13.73
N ALA A 4 -25.08 3.67 13.04
CA ALA A 4 -25.76 2.87 12.03
C ALA A 4 -25.16 2.91 10.61
N ASP A 5 -24.32 3.91 10.27
CA ASP A 5 -23.88 4.08 8.87
C ASP A 5 -22.59 3.32 8.50
N VAL A 6 -21.98 2.59 9.45
CA VAL A 6 -20.74 1.84 9.21
C VAL A 6 -20.87 0.42 9.75
N ARG A 7 -21.04 -0.54 8.83
CA ARG A 7 -21.03 -1.97 9.14
C ARG A 7 -19.63 -2.56 8.90
N LEU A 8 -18.86 -2.71 9.97
CA LEU A 8 -17.52 -3.29 9.93
C LEU A 8 -17.56 -4.82 9.85
N ASP A 9 -16.68 -5.39 9.03
CA ASP A 9 -16.48 -6.80 8.75
C ASP A 9 -15.42 -7.39 9.69
N TRP A 10 -15.81 -7.60 10.94
CA TRP A 10 -14.96 -8.13 12.01
C TRP A 10 -14.40 -9.54 11.73
N GLN A 11 -15.07 -10.30 10.88
CA GLN A 11 -14.71 -11.68 10.54
C GLN A 11 -13.78 -11.75 9.32
N ARG A 12 -13.33 -10.62 8.77
CA ARG A 12 -12.43 -10.60 7.61
C ARG A 12 -11.10 -11.28 7.90
N SER A 13 -10.57 -11.09 9.11
CA SER A 13 -9.36 -11.76 9.59
C SER A 13 -9.50 -13.28 9.52
N ASP A 14 -10.64 -13.80 9.97
CA ASP A 14 -10.87 -15.24 10.10
C ASP A 14 -10.98 -15.90 8.72
N ARG A 15 -11.60 -15.19 7.76
CA ARG A 15 -11.80 -15.70 6.39
C ARG A 15 -10.57 -15.53 5.51
N LEU A 16 -9.85 -14.41 5.65
CA LEU A 16 -8.85 -13.97 4.67
C LEU A 16 -7.45 -13.74 5.24
N GLY A 17 -7.26 -13.80 6.56
CA GLY A 17 -6.01 -13.42 7.21
C GLY A 17 -5.71 -11.91 7.13
N ILE A 18 -6.72 -11.09 6.82
CA ILE A 18 -6.60 -9.65 6.56
C ILE A 18 -7.61 -8.89 7.42
N SER A 19 -7.12 -7.96 8.25
CA SER A 19 -7.97 -6.97 8.95
C SER A 19 -8.63 -6.01 7.95
N GLU A 20 -9.83 -5.53 8.26
CA GLU A 20 -10.50 -4.55 7.41
C GLU A 20 -9.77 -3.19 7.42
N ALA A 21 -9.27 -2.77 6.25
CA ALA A 21 -8.81 -1.40 6.06
C ALA A 21 -9.98 -0.44 5.82
N ILE A 22 -9.80 0.78 6.30
CA ILE A 22 -10.82 1.82 6.26
C ILE A 22 -10.43 2.84 5.19
N TRP A 23 -11.20 2.89 4.10
CA TRP A 23 -10.97 3.89 3.07
C TRP A 23 -11.35 5.29 3.59
N GLY A 24 -10.36 6.11 3.92
CA GLY A 24 -10.52 7.40 4.60
C GLY A 24 -10.80 8.59 3.67
N LEU A 25 -10.51 8.47 2.38
CA LEU A 25 -10.65 9.56 1.40
C LEU A 25 -12.06 10.16 1.40
N HIS A 26 -13.08 9.30 1.32
CA HIS A 26 -14.49 9.71 1.25
C HIS A 26 -15.21 9.69 2.59
N LYS A 27 -14.51 9.38 3.69
CA LYS A 27 -15.09 9.43 5.04
C LYS A 27 -14.90 10.78 5.69
N THR A 28 -15.89 11.18 6.49
CA THR A 28 -15.81 12.35 7.36
C THR A 28 -14.93 12.06 8.58
N VAL A 29 -14.49 13.12 9.26
CA VAL A 29 -13.73 13.00 10.52
C VAL A 29 -14.52 12.20 11.56
N ASP A 30 -15.82 12.50 11.72
CA ASP A 30 -16.71 11.82 12.65
C ASP A 30 -16.82 10.32 12.38
N GLN A 31 -16.93 9.95 11.10
CA GLN A 31 -16.96 8.54 10.70
C GLN A 31 -15.64 7.84 11.02
N ILE A 32 -14.50 8.47 10.74
CA ILE A 32 -13.19 7.90 11.06
C ILE A 32 -13.03 7.72 12.56
N VAL A 33 -13.36 8.74 13.38
CA VAL A 33 -13.28 8.66 14.84
C VAL A 33 -14.15 7.53 15.38
N ALA A 34 -15.41 7.44 14.97
CA ALA A 34 -16.33 6.39 15.43
C ALA A 34 -15.84 4.98 15.06
N ILE A 35 -15.23 4.82 13.88
CA ILE A 35 -14.62 3.56 13.45
C ILE A 35 -13.42 3.23 14.32
N LEU A 36 -12.49 4.17 14.51
CA LEU A 36 -11.27 3.93 15.30
C LEU A 36 -11.60 3.57 16.76
N GLU A 37 -12.59 4.22 17.35
CA GLU A 37 -13.09 3.89 18.69
C GLU A 37 -13.74 2.49 18.73
N ALA A 38 -14.43 2.08 17.68
CA ALA A 38 -15.01 0.74 17.60
C ALA A 38 -13.95 -0.37 17.49
N PHE A 39 -12.85 -0.12 16.77
CA PHE A 39 -11.69 -1.02 16.72
C PHE A 39 -10.95 -1.07 18.07
N ALA A 40 -10.72 0.10 18.68
CA ALA A 40 -10.07 0.20 20.00
C ALA A 40 -10.87 -0.52 21.09
N ALA A 41 -12.20 -0.42 21.09
CA ALA A 41 -13.07 -1.14 22.03
C ALA A 41 -13.03 -2.67 21.89
N ARG A 42 -12.40 -3.20 20.84
CA ARG A 42 -12.19 -4.64 20.59
C ARG A 42 -10.71 -5.03 20.65
N ASP A 43 -9.84 -4.12 21.07
CA ASP A 43 -8.37 -4.31 21.05
C ASP A 43 -7.84 -4.75 19.69
N GLN A 44 -8.47 -4.29 18.60
CA GLN A 44 -8.06 -4.62 17.24
C GLN A 44 -7.31 -3.46 16.58
N PRO A 45 -6.19 -3.75 15.87
CA PRO A 45 -5.50 -2.74 15.09
C PRO A 45 -6.34 -2.25 13.92
N ALA A 46 -6.32 -0.94 13.67
CA ALA A 46 -6.98 -0.32 12.53
C ALA A 46 -6.00 0.48 11.64
N LEU A 47 -6.19 0.35 10.33
CA LEU A 47 -5.50 1.13 9.31
C LEU A 47 -6.52 1.90 8.48
N VAL A 48 -6.39 3.23 8.48
CA VAL A 48 -7.20 4.13 7.65
C VAL A 48 -6.33 4.69 6.54
N THR A 49 -6.69 4.39 5.29
CA THR A 49 -5.90 4.77 4.12
C THR A 49 -6.38 6.09 3.52
N ARG A 50 -5.47 6.78 2.80
CA ARG A 50 -5.77 7.99 2.01
C ARG A 50 -6.43 9.12 2.81
N VAL A 51 -5.78 9.53 3.89
CA VAL A 51 -6.16 10.63 4.78
C VAL A 51 -5.19 11.80 4.56
N ASP A 52 -5.70 12.97 4.17
CA ASP A 52 -4.90 14.19 4.14
C ASP A 52 -4.55 14.70 5.54
N GLU A 53 -3.54 15.57 5.63
CA GLU A 53 -3.02 16.05 6.91
C GLU A 53 -4.05 16.83 7.73
N ALA A 54 -4.86 17.68 7.10
CA ALA A 54 -5.88 18.45 7.80
C ALA A 54 -6.95 17.52 8.43
N LYS A 55 -7.41 16.51 7.67
CA LYS A 55 -8.34 15.49 8.16
C LYS A 55 -7.70 14.65 9.26
N ALA A 56 -6.43 14.25 9.12
CA ALA A 56 -5.71 13.49 10.12
C ALA A 56 -5.61 14.26 11.45
N GLN A 57 -5.21 15.53 11.41
CA GLN A 57 -5.13 16.38 12.60
C GLN A 57 -6.49 16.56 13.28
N ALA A 58 -7.57 16.70 12.49
CA ALA A 58 -8.92 16.79 13.03
C ALA A 58 -9.37 15.48 13.72
N VAL A 59 -8.98 14.32 13.18
CA VAL A 59 -9.22 13.01 13.83
C VAL A 59 -8.42 12.91 15.13
N LEU A 60 -7.12 13.21 15.10
CA LEU A 60 -6.24 13.11 16.28
C LEU A 60 -6.72 13.97 17.46
N LYS A 61 -7.27 15.16 17.19
CA LYS A 61 -7.83 16.04 18.22
C LYS A 61 -9.12 15.53 18.87
N ARG A 62 -9.86 14.67 18.15
CA ARG A 62 -11.20 14.21 18.55
C ARG A 62 -11.23 12.77 19.03
N CYS A 63 -10.23 11.98 18.67
CA CYS A 63 -10.18 10.57 19.01
C CYS A 63 -9.69 10.43 20.45
N ASN A 64 -10.46 9.76 21.29
CA ASN A 64 -10.14 9.59 22.71
C ASN A 64 -9.19 8.42 22.98
N THR A 65 -8.78 7.66 21.96
CA THR A 65 -7.82 6.57 22.08
C THR A 65 -6.37 7.07 21.97
N THR A 66 -5.51 6.57 22.84
CA THR A 66 -4.12 7.03 23.02
C THR A 66 -3.14 6.50 21.97
N LEU A 67 -3.56 5.58 21.10
CA LEU A 67 -2.67 4.89 20.16
C LEU A 67 -2.91 5.27 18.69
N VAL A 68 -3.58 6.38 18.41
CA VAL A 68 -3.78 6.85 17.03
C VAL A 68 -2.57 7.66 16.56
N ARG A 69 -2.01 7.32 15.40
CA ARG A 69 -0.89 8.04 14.78
C ARG A 69 -1.20 8.39 13.33
N PHE A 70 -0.63 9.50 12.87
CA PHE A 70 -0.66 9.88 11.47
C PHE A 70 0.67 9.56 10.81
N GLU A 71 0.64 8.64 9.86
CA GLU A 71 1.78 8.25 9.03
C GLU A 71 1.82 9.16 7.80
N ALA A 72 2.43 10.34 7.95
CA ALA A 72 2.39 11.41 6.96
C ALA A 72 2.86 10.97 5.57
N ARG A 73 3.93 10.17 5.50
CA ARG A 73 4.47 9.64 4.24
C ARG A 73 3.46 8.75 3.51
N ALA A 74 2.73 7.90 4.24
CA ALA A 74 1.73 6.99 3.68
C ALA A 74 0.34 7.63 3.54
N ARG A 75 0.15 8.85 4.05
CA ARG A 75 -1.17 9.50 4.18
C ARG A 75 -2.18 8.57 4.85
N CYS A 76 -1.78 7.93 5.93
CA CYS A 76 -2.59 6.94 6.64
C CYS A 76 -2.72 7.30 8.12
N LEU A 77 -3.85 6.91 8.73
CA LEU A 77 -3.96 6.85 10.19
C LEU A 77 -3.84 5.40 10.63
N THR A 78 -3.14 5.20 11.74
CA THR A 78 -2.95 3.90 12.38
C THR A 78 -3.50 3.98 13.80
N SER A 79 -4.05 2.88 14.32
CA SER A 79 -4.55 2.80 15.69
C SER A 79 -4.29 1.43 16.29
N GLY A 80 -3.78 1.40 17.52
CA GLY A 80 -3.38 0.18 18.21
C GLY A 80 -1.97 -0.28 17.83
N MET A 81 -1.65 -1.53 18.14
CA MET A 81 -0.35 -2.13 17.84
C MET A 81 -0.47 -3.09 16.64
N PRO A 82 0.41 -2.98 15.62
CA PRO A 82 0.44 -3.95 14.55
C PRO A 82 0.83 -5.34 15.07
N PRO A 83 0.44 -6.43 14.39
CA PRO A 83 0.88 -7.77 14.74
C PRO A 83 2.40 -7.91 14.58
N ALA A 84 3.00 -8.90 15.24
CA ALA A 84 4.41 -9.23 15.08
C ALA A 84 4.73 -9.56 13.61
N LEU A 85 5.94 -9.17 13.17
CA LEU A 85 6.44 -9.53 11.85
C LEU A 85 6.63 -11.06 11.76
N ARG A 86 6.34 -11.58 10.56
CA ARG A 86 6.45 -12.99 10.19
C ARG A 86 7.54 -13.18 9.14
N PRO A 87 8.83 -13.18 9.53
CA PRO A 87 9.95 -13.27 8.60
C PRO A 87 9.97 -14.58 7.81
N GLU A 88 9.32 -15.63 8.30
CA GLU A 88 9.17 -16.92 7.61
C GLU A 88 8.35 -16.81 6.31
N LEU A 89 7.54 -15.77 6.16
CA LEU A 89 6.81 -15.49 4.91
C LEU A 89 7.67 -14.77 3.87
N GLY A 90 8.89 -14.39 4.22
CA GLY A 90 9.80 -13.63 3.37
C GLY A 90 9.52 -12.13 3.33
N THR A 91 10.22 -11.44 2.44
CA THR A 91 10.23 -9.97 2.35
C THR A 91 9.56 -9.50 1.06
N VAL A 92 8.70 -8.50 1.17
CA VAL A 92 8.19 -7.75 0.01
C VAL A 92 9.03 -6.49 -0.15
N THR A 93 9.54 -6.25 -1.36
CA THR A 93 10.19 -4.97 -1.66
C THR A 93 9.23 -4.09 -2.45
N VAL A 94 8.96 -2.90 -1.93
CA VAL A 94 8.18 -1.85 -2.59
C VAL A 94 9.16 -0.87 -3.24
N LEU A 95 8.98 -0.62 -4.53
CA LEU A 95 9.82 0.24 -5.35
C LEU A 95 9.00 1.43 -5.84
N SER A 96 9.63 2.60 -5.92
CA SER A 96 9.05 3.78 -6.55
C SER A 96 9.97 4.34 -7.64
N GLY A 97 9.37 4.83 -8.72
CA GLY A 97 10.10 5.44 -9.83
C GLY A 97 10.77 6.75 -9.43
N GLY A 98 10.08 7.56 -8.63
CA GLY A 98 10.62 8.75 -8.00
C GLY A 98 9.90 9.13 -6.71
N THR A 99 10.46 10.08 -5.96
CA THR A 99 9.88 10.62 -4.72
C THR A 99 8.41 11.04 -4.81
N SER A 100 7.93 11.46 -6.00
CA SER A 100 6.52 11.78 -6.22
C SER A 100 5.57 10.59 -5.99
N ASP A 101 6.04 9.37 -6.21
CA ASP A 101 5.27 8.13 -5.99
C ASP A 101 5.24 7.71 -4.51
N LEU A 102 5.99 8.40 -3.63
CA LEU A 102 6.19 8.03 -2.23
C LEU A 102 4.88 7.80 -1.47
N PRO A 103 3.82 8.61 -1.60
CA PRO A 103 2.59 8.37 -0.83
C PRO A 103 1.95 7.01 -1.09
N VAL A 104 1.96 6.56 -2.35
CA VAL A 104 1.39 5.27 -2.74
C VAL A 104 2.31 4.12 -2.32
N ALA A 105 3.63 4.28 -2.50
CA ALA A 105 4.61 3.27 -2.10
C ALA A 105 4.65 3.09 -0.57
N ALA A 106 4.58 4.19 0.18
CA ALA A 106 4.53 4.15 1.65
C ALA A 106 3.19 3.58 2.16
N GLU A 107 2.06 3.82 1.49
CA GLU A 107 0.78 3.14 1.81
C GLU A 107 0.92 1.62 1.67
N ALA A 108 1.53 1.14 0.58
CA ALA A 108 1.76 -0.29 0.37
C ALA A 108 2.68 -0.89 1.45
N GLN A 109 3.80 -0.23 1.75
CA GLN A 109 4.73 -0.68 2.80
C GLN A 109 4.05 -0.73 4.17
N LEU A 110 3.35 0.34 4.55
CA LEU A 110 2.67 0.45 5.83
C LEU A 110 1.59 -0.64 5.95
N ALA A 111 0.79 -0.85 4.90
CA ALA A 111 -0.22 -1.90 4.88
C ALA A 111 0.41 -3.28 5.14
N LEU A 112 1.48 -3.64 4.44
CA LEU A 112 2.19 -4.91 4.66
C LEU A 112 2.65 -5.08 6.12
N GLN A 113 3.28 -4.06 6.68
CA GLN A 113 3.74 -4.06 8.07
C GLN A 113 2.58 -4.20 9.06
N TRP A 114 1.44 -3.54 8.77
CA TRP A 114 0.21 -3.64 9.56
C TRP A 114 -0.49 -4.99 9.47
N HIS A 115 -0.06 -5.85 8.55
CA HIS A 115 -0.46 -7.25 8.50
C HIS A 115 0.66 -8.21 8.90
N GLY A 116 1.76 -7.72 9.48
CA GLY A 116 2.86 -8.53 9.99
C GLY A 116 3.79 -9.05 8.89
N ILE A 117 3.82 -8.42 7.72
CA ILE A 117 4.71 -8.77 6.61
C ILE A 117 5.93 -7.86 6.62
N GLN A 118 7.12 -8.44 6.48
CA GLN A 118 8.35 -7.68 6.33
C GLN A 118 8.33 -6.96 4.97
N ALA A 119 8.47 -5.64 5.01
CA ALA A 119 8.38 -4.80 3.82
C ALA A 119 9.50 -3.75 3.79
N GLU A 120 10.26 -3.76 2.70
CA GLU A 120 11.29 -2.77 2.40
C GLU A 120 10.81 -1.76 1.37
N LEU A 121 11.31 -0.53 1.45
CA LEU A 121 10.98 0.55 0.53
C LEU A 121 12.25 1.05 -0.14
N LEU A 122 12.27 1.01 -1.48
CA LEU A 122 13.31 1.57 -2.33
C LEU A 122 12.71 2.69 -3.16
N LEU A 123 13.30 3.89 -3.06
CA LEU A 123 12.83 5.08 -3.76
C LEU A 123 13.81 5.47 -4.87
N ASP A 124 13.32 6.24 -5.84
CA ASP A 124 14.11 6.83 -6.92
C ASP A 124 14.83 5.82 -7.83
N VAL A 125 14.24 4.63 -8.00
CA VAL A 125 14.76 3.55 -8.86
C VAL A 125 14.03 3.47 -10.21
N GLY A 126 13.57 4.62 -10.72
CA GLY A 126 12.84 4.72 -11.97
C GLY A 126 13.68 4.52 -13.24
N VAL A 127 12.98 4.31 -14.37
CA VAL A 127 13.58 3.93 -15.65
C VAL A 127 14.45 5.04 -16.28
N ALA A 128 14.13 6.31 -16.02
CA ALA A 128 14.96 7.44 -16.47
C ALA A 128 16.40 7.39 -15.92
N GLY A 129 16.61 6.71 -14.78
CA GLY A 129 17.90 6.46 -14.18
C GLY A 129 18.15 4.97 -14.02
N LEU A 130 17.95 4.18 -15.07
CA LEU A 130 17.94 2.72 -15.04
C LEU A 130 19.12 2.08 -14.29
N HIS A 131 20.32 2.67 -14.36
CA HIS A 131 21.50 2.22 -13.61
C HIS A 131 21.22 2.10 -12.10
N ARG A 132 20.47 3.03 -11.50
CA ARG A 132 20.10 2.98 -10.08
C ARG A 132 19.26 1.77 -9.73
N LEU A 133 18.41 1.33 -10.66
CA LEU A 133 17.66 0.08 -10.52
C LEU A 133 18.58 -1.13 -10.66
N LEU A 134 19.46 -1.13 -11.67
CA LEU A 134 20.39 -2.23 -11.92
C LEU A 134 21.31 -2.50 -10.72
N ASP A 135 21.76 -1.44 -10.04
CA ASP A 135 22.58 -1.53 -8.83
C ASP A 135 21.84 -2.22 -7.66
N GLN A 136 20.51 -2.22 -7.68
CA GLN A 136 19.69 -2.87 -6.65
C GLN A 136 19.36 -4.34 -6.98
N LEU A 137 19.68 -4.86 -8.16
CA LEU A 137 19.31 -6.23 -8.56
C LEU A 137 19.74 -7.31 -7.55
N PRO A 138 20.96 -7.32 -6.99
CA PRO A 138 21.35 -8.35 -6.01
C PRO A 138 20.47 -8.35 -4.76
N LYS A 139 20.00 -7.18 -4.35
CA LYS A 139 19.07 -7.03 -3.22
C LYS A 139 17.65 -7.46 -3.60
N LEU A 140 17.18 -7.05 -4.77
CA LEU A 140 15.84 -7.39 -5.26
C LEU A 140 15.66 -8.90 -5.47
N GLN A 141 16.72 -9.59 -5.87
CA GLN A 141 16.75 -11.06 -6.00
C GLN A 141 16.43 -11.81 -4.69
N GLN A 142 16.60 -11.17 -3.53
CA GLN A 142 16.27 -11.76 -2.22
C GLN A 142 14.81 -11.54 -1.82
N SER A 143 14.06 -10.73 -2.57
CA SER A 143 12.65 -10.47 -2.29
C SER A 143 11.79 -11.66 -2.70
N SER A 144 10.69 -11.86 -1.99
CA SER A 144 9.67 -12.87 -2.31
C SER A 144 8.63 -12.35 -3.28
N VAL A 145 8.28 -11.06 -3.18
CA VAL A 145 7.35 -10.35 -4.08
C VAL A 145 7.85 -8.92 -4.26
N LEU A 146 7.64 -8.35 -5.45
CA LEU A 146 7.96 -6.96 -5.76
C LEU A 146 6.67 -6.17 -6.00
N ILE A 147 6.56 -5.00 -5.37
CA ILE A 147 5.51 -4.02 -5.66
C ILE A 147 6.19 -2.81 -6.30
N ALA A 148 5.74 -2.38 -7.48
CA ALA A 148 6.34 -1.28 -8.21
C ALA A 148 5.33 -0.17 -8.45
N CYS A 149 5.50 0.95 -7.74
CA CYS A 149 4.71 2.16 -7.87
C CYS A 149 5.37 3.10 -8.89
N ALA A 150 4.67 3.42 -9.98
CA ALA A 150 5.18 4.35 -10.97
C ALA A 150 4.07 5.16 -11.64
N GLY A 151 4.24 6.48 -11.67
CA GLY A 151 3.49 7.38 -12.54
C GLY A 151 4.14 7.55 -13.92
N MET A 152 3.87 8.69 -14.57
CA MET A 152 4.31 8.98 -15.94
C MET A 152 3.85 7.88 -16.93
N GLU A 153 4.75 7.22 -17.64
CA GLU A 153 4.49 6.09 -18.54
C GLU A 153 4.37 4.73 -17.82
N GLY A 154 4.59 4.66 -16.51
CA GLY A 154 4.42 3.43 -15.73
C GLY A 154 5.35 2.28 -16.13
N ALA A 155 6.56 2.58 -16.64
CA ALA A 155 7.44 1.55 -17.23
C ALA A 155 8.18 0.66 -16.21
N LEU A 156 8.36 1.10 -14.96
CA LEU A 156 9.15 0.40 -13.95
C LEU A 156 8.70 -1.07 -13.71
N PRO A 157 7.40 -1.39 -13.53
CA PRO A 157 6.96 -2.77 -13.33
C PRO A 157 7.28 -3.69 -14.51
N THR A 158 7.18 -3.18 -15.75
CA THR A 158 7.53 -3.92 -16.97
C THR A 158 9.01 -4.28 -16.99
N VAL A 159 9.88 -3.33 -16.65
CA VAL A 159 11.33 -3.56 -16.56
C VAL A 159 11.64 -4.60 -15.49
N LEU A 160 11.04 -4.49 -14.31
CA LEU A 160 11.24 -5.45 -13.22
C LEU A 160 10.82 -6.87 -13.60
N ALA A 161 9.65 -7.02 -14.21
CA ALA A 161 9.14 -8.32 -14.64
C ALA A 161 9.99 -8.97 -15.75
N GLY A 162 10.74 -8.17 -16.51
CA GLY A 162 11.72 -8.68 -17.48
C GLY A 162 13.09 -9.04 -16.88
N LEU A 163 13.45 -8.48 -15.72
CA LEU A 163 14.78 -8.65 -15.10
C LEU A 163 14.80 -9.66 -13.96
N LEU A 164 13.65 -9.94 -13.33
CA LEU A 164 13.59 -10.66 -12.05
C LEU A 164 12.51 -11.76 -12.10
N PRO A 165 12.79 -12.95 -11.53
CA PRO A 165 11.84 -14.08 -11.52
C PRO A 165 10.69 -13.93 -10.50
N GLN A 166 10.77 -12.94 -9.61
CA GLN A 166 9.75 -12.69 -8.58
C GLN A 166 8.41 -12.27 -9.21
N PRO A 167 7.27 -12.60 -8.58
CA PRO A 167 6.00 -11.96 -8.90
C PRO A 167 6.10 -10.45 -8.78
N VAL A 168 5.64 -9.72 -9.80
CA VAL A 168 5.63 -8.25 -9.83
C VAL A 168 4.19 -7.74 -9.81
N ILE A 169 3.91 -6.84 -8.88
CA ILE A 169 2.64 -6.12 -8.80
C ILE A 169 2.89 -4.65 -9.17
N GLY A 170 2.35 -4.22 -10.30
CA GLY A 170 2.38 -2.83 -10.76
C GLY A 170 1.27 -2.00 -10.10
N VAL A 171 1.65 -0.85 -9.56
CA VAL A 171 0.72 0.16 -9.02
C VAL A 171 0.87 1.43 -9.86
N PRO A 172 -0.07 1.71 -10.78
CA PRO A 172 -0.04 2.94 -11.52
C PRO A 172 -0.33 4.10 -10.56
N VAL A 173 0.51 5.12 -10.58
CA VAL A 173 0.38 6.30 -9.71
C VAL A 173 -0.17 7.46 -10.53
N SER A 174 -1.06 8.26 -9.93
CA SER A 174 -1.71 9.40 -10.59
C SER A 174 -0.79 10.61 -10.84
N VAL A 175 0.49 10.52 -10.47
CA VAL A 175 1.49 11.57 -10.71
C VAL A 175 1.89 11.65 -12.18
N GLY A 176 2.12 12.88 -12.64
CA GLY A 176 2.46 13.21 -14.01
C GLY A 176 1.69 14.42 -14.51
N TYR A 177 1.94 14.82 -15.75
CA TYR A 177 1.28 15.94 -16.41
C TYR A 177 1.03 15.61 -17.88
N GLY A 178 0.17 16.40 -18.54
CA GLY A 178 -0.18 16.17 -19.94
C GLY A 178 -0.80 14.79 -20.16
N VAL A 179 -0.18 13.98 -21.02
CA VAL A 179 -0.64 12.61 -21.33
C VAL A 179 -0.72 11.71 -20.09
N SER A 180 0.15 11.93 -19.11
CA SER A 180 0.24 11.08 -17.92
C SER A 180 -0.62 11.56 -16.75
N ALA A 181 -1.36 12.66 -16.91
CA ALA A 181 -2.18 13.23 -15.84
C ALA A 181 -3.24 12.22 -15.37
N GLY A 182 -3.36 12.06 -14.04
CA GLY A 182 -4.32 11.15 -13.43
C GLY A 182 -3.96 9.66 -13.56
N GLY A 183 -2.74 9.32 -14.01
CA GLY A 183 -2.21 7.95 -13.98
C GLY A 183 -2.74 7.01 -15.06
N ARG A 184 -3.52 7.53 -16.02
CA ARG A 184 -4.11 6.70 -17.09
C ARG A 184 -3.05 6.11 -18.02
N ALA A 185 -2.07 6.92 -18.42
CA ALA A 185 -0.96 6.43 -19.24
C ALA A 185 -0.16 5.33 -18.54
N ALA A 186 0.12 5.49 -17.25
CA ALA A 186 0.78 4.46 -16.44
C ALA A 186 -0.05 3.18 -16.35
N LEU A 187 -1.36 3.28 -16.09
CA LEU A 187 -2.26 2.12 -16.03
C LEU A 187 -2.30 1.38 -17.37
N ASP A 188 -2.56 2.10 -18.47
CA ASP A 188 -2.66 1.50 -19.80
C ASP A 188 -1.31 0.89 -20.23
N GLY A 189 -0.19 1.55 -19.93
CA GLY A 189 1.17 1.04 -20.21
C GLY A 189 1.49 -0.24 -19.43
N MET A 190 1.13 -0.31 -18.14
CA MET A 190 1.31 -1.52 -17.34
C MET A 190 0.43 -2.67 -17.85
N LEU A 191 -0.82 -2.40 -18.23
CA LEU A 191 -1.75 -3.42 -18.76
C LEU A 191 -1.39 -3.89 -20.17
N ALA A 192 -0.82 -3.01 -21.00
CA ALA A 192 -0.36 -3.34 -22.35
C ALA A 192 0.99 -4.07 -22.36
N SER A 193 1.64 -4.19 -21.21
CA SER A 193 2.93 -4.86 -21.08
C SER A 193 2.88 -6.32 -21.53
N CYS A 194 3.89 -6.74 -22.29
CA CYS A 194 4.07 -8.14 -22.67
C CYS A 194 4.89 -8.94 -21.66
N ALA A 195 5.36 -8.31 -20.57
CA ALA A 195 6.17 -8.99 -19.56
C ALA A 195 5.30 -9.99 -18.76
N PRO A 196 5.61 -11.29 -18.81
CA PRO A 196 4.80 -12.31 -18.14
C PRO A 196 4.91 -12.17 -16.62
N GLY A 197 3.80 -12.41 -15.90
CA GLY A 197 3.78 -12.39 -14.44
C GLY A 197 3.62 -11.00 -13.81
N LEU A 198 3.42 -9.95 -14.61
CA LEU A 198 3.01 -8.64 -14.12
C LEU A 198 1.50 -8.62 -13.82
N ALA A 199 1.14 -8.39 -12.55
CA ALA A 199 -0.23 -8.12 -12.13
C ALA A 199 -0.41 -6.61 -11.87
N VAL A 200 -1.53 -6.02 -12.28
CA VAL A 200 -1.75 -4.57 -12.16
C VAL A 200 -2.97 -4.30 -11.28
N VAL A 201 -2.81 -3.39 -10.30
CA VAL A 201 -3.91 -2.90 -9.47
C VAL A 201 -4.43 -1.55 -9.97
N ASN A 202 -5.54 -1.07 -9.39
CA ASN A 202 -6.08 0.23 -9.74
C ASN A 202 -5.13 1.39 -9.38
N ILE A 203 -5.37 2.56 -9.97
CA ILE A 203 -4.56 3.77 -9.77
C ILE A 203 -4.52 4.16 -8.28
N ASP A 204 -3.31 4.46 -7.83
CA ASP A 204 -2.94 4.78 -6.45
C ASP A 204 -3.26 3.70 -5.41
N ASN A 205 -3.57 2.46 -5.84
CA ASN A 205 -4.05 1.40 -4.94
C ASN A 205 -2.90 0.65 -4.25
N GLY A 206 -2.08 1.36 -3.47
CA GLY A 206 -0.98 0.80 -2.70
C GLY A 206 -1.44 -0.28 -1.72
N TYR A 207 -2.55 -0.04 -1.01
CA TYR A 207 -3.18 -1.04 -0.15
C TYR A 207 -3.57 -2.32 -0.91
N GLY A 208 -4.19 -2.19 -2.08
CA GLY A 208 -4.58 -3.34 -2.89
C GLY A 208 -3.39 -4.18 -3.33
N ALA A 209 -2.28 -3.54 -3.69
CA ALA A 209 -1.03 -4.23 -4.02
C ALA A 209 -0.42 -4.95 -2.81
N ALA A 210 -0.42 -4.31 -1.64
CA ALA A 210 0.00 -4.93 -0.39
C ALA A 210 -0.82 -6.20 -0.08
N MET A 211 -2.15 -6.14 -0.26
CA MET A 211 -3.02 -7.29 0.00
C MET A 211 -2.82 -8.41 -1.03
N ALA A 212 -2.57 -8.06 -2.30
CA ALA A 212 -2.21 -9.04 -3.31
C ALA A 212 -0.88 -9.73 -2.97
N ALA A 213 0.15 -8.98 -2.59
CA ALA A 213 1.44 -9.53 -2.16
C ALA A 213 1.28 -10.45 -0.93
N LEU A 214 0.54 -10.01 0.09
CA LEU A 214 0.26 -10.82 1.27
C LEU A 214 -0.40 -12.16 0.91
N ARG A 215 -1.35 -12.18 -0.04
CA ARG A 215 -1.99 -13.41 -0.51
C ARG A 215 -1.06 -14.31 -1.33
N ILE A 216 -0.11 -13.74 -2.06
CA ILE A 216 0.92 -14.51 -2.76
C ILE A 216 1.83 -15.22 -1.74
N LEU A 217 2.20 -14.53 -0.65
CA LEU A 217 3.04 -15.09 0.42
C LEU A 217 2.30 -16.13 1.27
N GLN A 218 1.02 -15.88 1.58
CA GLN A 218 0.17 -16.81 2.32
C GLN A 218 -0.25 -17.97 1.41
N ARG A 219 0.65 -18.93 1.20
CA ARG A 219 0.27 -20.23 0.63
C ARG A 219 -0.67 -20.93 1.63
N ARG A 220 -1.83 -21.38 1.15
CA ARG A 220 -2.61 -22.36 1.90
C ARG A 220 -1.82 -23.66 1.87
N ALA A 221 -1.36 -24.11 3.04
CA ALA A 221 -0.90 -25.48 3.22
C ALA A 221 -2.07 -26.47 3.03
#